data_AF-A0A6L7I0S1-F1
#
_entry.id   AF-A0A6L7I0S1-F1
#
_cell.length_a   1.000
_cell.length_b   1.000
_cell.length_c   1.000
_cell.angle_alpha   90.00
_cell.angle_beta   90.00
_cell.angle_gamma   90.00
#
_symmetry.space_group_name_H-M   'P 1'
#
loop_
_entity.id
_entity.type
_entity.pdbx_description
1 polymer ?
#
loop_
_entity_poly.entity_id
_entity_poly.type
_entity_poly.pdbx_seq_one_letter_code
_entity_poly.pdbx_strand_id
1 'polypeptide(L)'
;MRLTHLSSLLLGTCLLSACGGSNDDSDTPTDGGVPPTSFDHQVIGTVVYQGAVAGAEVCVDLNQNASCDTDEPSTIADVDGKYQIDWSSDVEMPVYDLIANWQQAAETATKPALLKAAFRTDALNANASKSDSNQGVISMEGVGKLVALQEHGGEINPMTHLEYQRVARMRAAGTTSLDIVTQRGLLAALLLNIYERDGNPYKLSAEQSLSPEFVDTYQLHRHLEALIGEQLGDVLAVDDIMSITRDQLRDLVDESGMSTEDYLASDPMAVRFLVNNALIAEEYIETPIDAKIMSDADWQVITTNYLEEGQQPSMFNLGPAILEHFFTLDYGNPELSFIGRISDNQVTGLVLRTPVEEDDHLECWNTDMKKWINPDRKDQGYQPPAMTFIDNTMNSVYSGTNVPVTIEFTKYSGTGEEWQAILSTTPPALKLAELNWPSQVYRYRIHQAEDVMCRTEEFDTKEMPLHQDPQQLTTADVARLSWPSLYPDELVIDEENQRITNKMTEATFEWSLIDSPSDQSIIHIVEIVEPQFANFVLATDYLIDGADIFEVMINKGSSEYSQRHQHLSITYDGEEDGFNQRFYKHLEAIVKGQ
;
A
#
# COMPACT_ATOMS: atom_id res chain seq x y z
N MET A 1 -4.42 12.09 -24.08
CA MET A 1 -5.08 13.09 -24.97
C MET A 1 -4.27 14.39 -24.88
N ARG A 2 -3.46 14.70 -25.91
CA ARG A 2 -2.48 15.81 -25.88
C ARG A 2 -3.20 17.16 -25.98
N LEU A 3 -3.08 18.01 -24.95
CA LEU A 3 -3.43 19.43 -25.05
C LEU A 3 -2.19 20.26 -25.39
N THR A 4 -2.21 20.74 -26.61
CA THR A 4 -1.41 21.85 -27.13
C THR A 4 -1.89 23.17 -26.52
N HIS A 5 -1.00 23.95 -25.91
CA HIS A 5 -1.17 25.40 -25.87
C HIS A 5 0.17 26.12 -26.03
N LEU A 6 0.33 26.70 -27.23
CA LEU A 6 1.25 27.78 -27.54
C LEU A 6 1.05 28.95 -26.55
N SER A 7 2.14 29.51 -26.06
CA SER A 7 2.20 30.95 -25.76
C SER A 7 3.60 31.48 -26.05
N SER A 8 3.63 32.35 -27.05
CA SER A 8 4.79 33.10 -27.52
C SER A 8 5.26 34.07 -26.46
N LEU A 9 6.56 34.16 -26.19
CA LEU A 9 7.16 35.34 -25.58
C LEU A 9 8.44 35.75 -26.33
N LEU A 10 8.56 37.08 -26.46
CA LEU A 10 9.36 37.85 -27.41
C LEU A 10 10.88 37.58 -27.39
N LEU A 11 11.47 37.58 -28.59
CA LEU A 11 12.89 37.80 -28.83
C LEU A 11 13.32 39.22 -28.38
N GLY A 12 14.30 39.30 -27.49
CA GLY A 12 15.10 40.49 -27.21
C GLY A 12 16.55 40.27 -27.63
N THR A 13 16.87 40.67 -28.86
CA THR A 13 18.24 40.69 -29.40
C THR A 13 19.01 41.90 -28.87
N CYS A 14 19.94 41.69 -27.94
CA CYS A 14 20.97 42.68 -27.61
C CYS A 14 22.23 42.41 -28.45
N LEU A 15 22.35 43.18 -29.54
CA LEU A 15 23.59 43.39 -30.27
C LEU A 15 24.56 44.17 -29.38
N LEU A 16 25.72 43.60 -29.05
CA LEU A 16 26.84 44.37 -28.51
C LEU A 16 27.61 44.99 -29.67
N SER A 17 27.49 46.31 -29.74
CA SER A 17 28.14 47.23 -30.64
C SER A 17 29.65 47.31 -30.39
N ALA A 18 30.41 47.21 -31.47
CA ALA A 18 31.78 47.69 -31.57
C ALA A 18 31.80 49.23 -31.68
N CYS A 19 32.59 49.87 -30.83
CA CYS A 19 33.16 51.23 -30.95
C CYS A 19 34.38 51.22 -30.02
N GLY A 20 35.60 51.59 -30.41
CA GLY A 20 35.99 52.62 -31.37
C GLY A 20 36.78 53.68 -30.59
N GLY A 21 38.10 53.48 -30.47
CA GLY A 21 39.01 54.39 -29.78
C GLY A 21 40.40 54.29 -30.38
N SER A 22 40.65 55.11 -31.41
CA SER A 22 41.95 55.32 -32.05
C SER A 22 42.72 56.39 -31.26
N ASN A 23 43.99 56.14 -30.97
CA ASN A 23 45.02 57.15 -30.82
C ASN A 23 46.34 56.55 -31.33
N ASP A 24 46.85 57.11 -32.42
CA ASP A 24 48.20 56.87 -32.92
C ASP A 24 49.21 57.55 -31.97
N ASP A 25 50.23 56.80 -31.54
CA ASP A 25 51.58 57.34 -31.40
C ASP A 25 52.59 56.19 -31.57
N SER A 26 53.55 56.45 -32.44
CA SER A 26 54.64 55.57 -32.88
C SER A 26 55.61 55.24 -31.74
N ASP A 27 55.95 53.96 -31.55
CA ASP A 27 57.33 53.49 -31.75
C ASP A 27 57.55 52.00 -31.37
N THR A 28 58.32 51.33 -32.25
CA THR A 28 59.04 50.05 -32.12
C THR A 28 58.26 48.71 -32.11
N PRO A 29 58.65 47.74 -32.97
CA PRO A 29 58.13 46.38 -32.91
C PRO A 29 58.87 45.61 -31.80
N THR A 30 58.19 45.42 -30.66
CA THR A 30 58.63 44.48 -29.62
C THR A 30 57.89 43.16 -29.76
N ASP A 31 58.70 42.15 -30.07
CA ASP A 31 58.63 40.74 -29.69
C ASP A 31 57.28 40.01 -29.79
N GLY A 32 57.25 39.02 -30.69
CA GLY A 32 56.18 38.04 -30.74
C GLY A 32 56.18 37.22 -29.44
N GLY A 33 55.28 37.58 -28.52
CA GLY A 33 55.00 36.78 -27.33
C GLY A 33 54.65 35.36 -27.77
N VAL A 34 55.52 34.42 -27.39
CA VAL A 34 55.25 32.99 -27.46
C VAL A 34 53.93 32.75 -26.69
N PRO A 35 52.94 32.05 -27.26
CA PRO A 35 51.74 31.67 -26.50
C PRO A 35 52.16 30.99 -25.19
N PRO A 36 51.49 31.26 -24.06
CA PRO A 36 51.82 30.59 -22.80
C PRO A 36 51.82 29.08 -23.01
N THR A 37 52.88 28.41 -22.59
CA THR A 37 53.02 26.95 -22.71
C THR A 37 52.29 26.20 -21.59
N SER A 38 51.80 26.91 -20.56
CA SER A 38 51.08 26.38 -19.41
C SER A 38 50.05 27.40 -18.94
N PHE A 39 48.88 26.92 -18.52
CA PHE A 39 47.76 27.71 -18.00
C PHE A 39 47.51 27.33 -16.55
N ASP A 40 47.37 28.32 -15.69
CA ASP A 40 47.01 28.12 -14.29
C ASP A 40 45.49 28.03 -14.13
N HIS A 41 45.06 27.05 -13.35
CA HIS A 41 43.67 26.70 -13.11
C HIS A 41 43.39 26.72 -11.62
N GLN A 42 42.16 27.09 -11.27
CA GLN A 42 41.70 27.14 -9.90
C GLN A 42 40.24 26.69 -9.82
N VAL A 43 39.96 25.85 -8.82
CA VAL A 43 38.60 25.51 -8.38
C VAL A 43 38.51 25.79 -6.89
N ILE A 44 37.47 26.52 -6.50
CA ILE A 44 37.12 26.79 -5.10
C ILE A 44 35.69 26.28 -4.91
N GLY A 45 35.47 25.52 -3.84
CA GLY A 45 34.23 24.79 -3.70
C GLY A 45 33.91 24.33 -2.28
N THR A 46 32.83 23.57 -2.18
CA THR A 46 32.34 22.97 -0.95
C THR A 46 31.89 21.53 -1.16
N VAL A 47 32.17 20.67 -0.18
CA VAL A 47 31.68 19.29 -0.10
C VAL A 47 30.60 19.21 0.97
N VAL A 48 29.41 18.79 0.57
CA VAL A 48 28.22 18.75 1.43
C VAL A 48 27.52 17.40 1.29
N TYR A 49 27.26 16.71 2.41
CA TYR A 49 26.46 15.49 2.50
C TYR A 49 25.94 15.38 3.94
N GLN A 50 24.63 15.60 4.14
CA GLN A 50 24.05 15.67 5.49
C GLN A 50 24.91 16.53 6.43
N GLY A 51 25.34 17.69 5.91
CA GLY A 51 26.24 18.62 6.58
C GLY A 51 27.51 18.88 5.79
N ALA A 52 28.37 19.72 6.35
CA ALA A 52 29.71 19.93 5.81
C ALA A 52 30.54 18.65 5.97
N VAL A 53 31.19 18.19 4.90
CA VAL A 53 32.03 16.99 4.93
C VAL A 53 33.48 17.39 5.21
N ALA A 54 33.85 17.36 6.49
CA ALA A 54 35.22 17.66 6.91
C ALA A 54 36.19 16.53 6.57
N GLY A 55 37.37 16.88 6.05
CA GLY A 55 38.43 15.92 5.77
C GLY A 55 38.23 15.06 4.53
N ALA A 56 37.26 15.39 3.66
CA ALA A 56 37.12 14.74 2.37
C ALA A 56 38.34 15.00 1.48
N GLU A 57 38.84 13.97 0.82
CA GLU A 57 39.80 14.10 -0.28
C GLU A 57 39.04 14.56 -1.52
N VAL A 58 39.39 15.73 -2.03
CA VAL A 58 38.79 16.31 -3.23
C VAL A 58 39.82 16.32 -4.35
N CYS A 59 39.47 15.78 -5.51
CA CYS A 59 40.35 15.74 -6.68
C CYS A 59 39.66 16.26 -7.95
N VAL A 60 40.49 16.74 -8.88
CA VAL A 60 40.10 17.10 -10.25
C VAL A 60 40.34 15.88 -11.13
N ASP A 61 39.26 15.16 -11.47
CA ASP A 61 39.29 13.99 -12.35
C ASP A 61 39.43 14.46 -13.80
N LEU A 62 40.67 14.47 -14.27
CA LEU A 62 41.04 14.98 -15.60
C LEU A 62 40.83 13.92 -16.68
N ASN A 63 40.80 12.64 -16.31
CA ASN A 63 40.62 11.54 -17.25
C ASN A 63 39.17 11.01 -17.30
N GLN A 64 38.30 11.52 -16.42
CA GLN A 64 36.87 11.23 -16.30
C GLN A 64 36.58 9.75 -15.99
N ASN A 65 37.46 9.09 -15.23
CA ASN A 65 37.29 7.69 -14.81
C ASN A 65 36.49 7.53 -13.51
N ALA A 66 36.03 8.64 -12.92
CA ALA A 66 35.31 8.68 -11.66
C ALA A 66 36.15 8.19 -10.47
N SER A 67 37.46 8.36 -10.47
CA SER A 67 38.37 7.99 -9.37
C SER A 67 39.32 9.14 -9.06
N CYS A 68 39.80 9.23 -7.80
CA CYS A 68 40.92 10.12 -7.49
C CYS A 68 42.22 9.38 -7.74
N ASP A 69 42.84 9.64 -8.90
CA ASP A 69 44.14 9.06 -9.24
C ASP A 69 45.29 9.84 -8.60
N THR A 70 46.41 9.16 -8.32
CA THR A 70 47.56 9.77 -7.63
C THR A 70 48.25 10.89 -8.38
N ASP A 71 48.04 10.95 -9.70
CA ASP A 71 48.65 11.95 -10.59
C ASP A 71 47.72 13.16 -10.83
N GLU A 72 46.52 13.16 -10.22
CA GLU A 72 45.53 14.21 -10.39
C GLU A 72 45.62 15.27 -9.29
N PRO A 73 45.32 16.55 -9.60
CA PRO A 73 45.31 17.61 -8.61
C PRO A 73 44.30 17.31 -7.49
N SER A 74 44.75 17.32 -6.24
CA SER A 74 43.89 17.05 -5.09
C SER A 74 44.18 17.94 -3.89
N THR A 75 43.23 17.97 -2.95
CA THR A 75 43.31 18.70 -1.68
C THR A 75 42.43 18.01 -0.64
N ILE A 76 42.48 18.49 0.61
CA ILE A 76 41.60 18.02 1.69
C ILE A 76 40.64 19.14 2.08
N ALA A 77 39.35 18.84 2.14
CA ALA A 77 38.33 19.77 2.59
C ALA A 77 38.49 20.13 4.08
N ASP A 78 38.31 21.40 4.41
CA ASP A 78 38.40 21.89 5.78
C ASP A 78 37.19 21.50 6.64
N VAL A 79 37.12 22.02 7.87
CA VAL A 79 36.04 21.71 8.82
C VAL A 79 34.66 22.20 8.38
N ASP A 80 34.61 23.19 7.49
CA ASP A 80 33.38 23.72 6.88
C ASP A 80 33.08 23.02 5.54
N GLY A 81 33.86 21.99 5.17
CA GLY A 81 33.77 21.29 3.89
C GLY A 81 34.30 22.12 2.72
N LYS A 82 34.95 23.26 2.96
CA LYS A 82 35.49 24.12 1.89
C LYS A 82 36.82 23.59 1.40
N TYR A 83 37.10 23.79 0.12
CA TYR A 83 38.35 23.39 -0.48
C TYR A 83 38.78 24.35 -1.59
N GLN A 84 40.08 24.31 -1.90
CA GLN A 84 40.68 24.98 -3.04
C GLN A 84 41.72 24.06 -3.67
N ILE A 85 41.66 23.91 -5.00
CA ILE A 85 42.66 23.19 -5.80
C ILE A 85 43.20 24.16 -6.84
N ASP A 86 44.52 24.33 -6.83
CA ASP A 86 45.25 25.09 -7.85
C ASP A 86 46.15 24.11 -8.62
N TRP A 87 46.12 24.18 -9.95
CA TRP A 87 47.01 23.37 -10.79
C TRP A 87 47.40 24.10 -12.06
N SER A 88 48.40 23.59 -12.78
CA SER A 88 48.82 24.13 -14.07
C SER A 88 48.76 23.04 -15.12
N SER A 89 48.34 23.38 -16.35
CA SER A 89 48.29 22.42 -17.45
C SER A 89 48.49 23.11 -18.80
N ASP A 90 48.92 22.35 -19.81
CA ASP A 90 49.08 22.85 -21.19
C ASP A 90 47.73 23.09 -21.91
N VAL A 91 46.60 22.74 -21.29
CA VAL A 91 45.25 22.92 -21.82
C VAL A 91 44.59 24.13 -21.15
N GLU A 92 44.13 25.10 -21.94
CA GLU A 92 43.52 26.34 -21.43
C GLU A 92 42.13 26.13 -20.80
N MET A 93 41.38 25.13 -21.27
CA MET A 93 40.07 24.75 -20.71
C MET A 93 40.00 23.22 -20.64
N PRO A 94 40.66 22.60 -19.64
CA PRO A 94 40.56 21.16 -19.44
C PRO A 94 39.11 20.79 -19.12
N VAL A 95 38.65 19.66 -19.66
CA VAL A 95 37.38 19.06 -19.25
C VAL A 95 37.68 18.16 -18.06
N TYR A 96 36.94 18.33 -16.97
CA TYR A 96 37.13 17.55 -15.75
C TYR A 96 35.81 17.30 -15.04
N ASP A 97 35.82 16.31 -14.15
CA ASP A 97 34.82 16.15 -13.11
C ASP A 97 35.49 16.40 -11.74
N LEU A 98 34.70 16.67 -10.71
CA LEU A 98 35.16 16.85 -9.34
C LEU A 98 34.68 15.69 -8.50
N ILE A 99 35.57 15.08 -7.72
CA ILE A 99 35.24 13.94 -6.86
C ILE A 99 35.59 14.30 -5.42
N ALA A 100 34.71 13.92 -4.50
CA ALA A 100 35.01 13.93 -3.07
C ALA A 100 34.87 12.53 -2.49
N ASN A 101 35.92 12.05 -1.81
CA ASN A 101 35.93 10.78 -1.08
C ASN A 101 36.14 11.04 0.41
N TRP A 102 35.41 10.35 1.28
CA TRP A 102 35.59 10.46 2.75
C TRP A 102 35.24 9.15 3.45
N GLN A 103 35.57 9.07 4.73
CA GLN A 103 35.20 7.92 5.57
C GLN A 103 34.10 8.30 6.55
N GLN A 104 33.08 7.46 6.66
CA GLN A 104 32.04 7.57 7.68
C GLN A 104 31.50 6.20 8.09
N ALA A 105 30.51 6.19 8.98
CA ALA A 105 29.79 4.95 9.32
C ALA A 105 29.07 4.41 8.08
N ALA A 106 29.18 3.10 7.87
CA ALA A 106 28.45 2.41 6.81
C ALA A 106 26.94 2.56 7.03
N GLU A 107 26.20 2.80 5.94
CA GLU A 107 24.74 2.77 5.98
C GLU A 107 24.27 1.32 6.21
N THR A 108 23.46 1.12 7.25
CA THR A 108 22.89 -0.19 7.60
C THR A 108 21.48 -0.41 7.07
N ALA A 109 20.93 0.57 6.33
CA ALA A 109 19.56 0.52 5.84
C ALA A 109 19.34 -0.66 4.87
N THR A 110 18.26 -1.39 5.08
CA THR A 110 17.87 -2.51 4.20
C THR A 110 17.33 -1.92 2.89
N LYS A 111 17.93 -2.29 1.76
CA LYS A 111 17.46 -1.85 0.44
C LYS A 111 16.21 -2.64 0.05
N PRO A 112 15.19 -2.00 -0.56
CA PRO A 112 14.04 -2.72 -1.10
C PRO A 112 14.48 -3.68 -2.21
N ALA A 113 13.71 -4.75 -2.40
CA ALA A 113 13.91 -5.64 -3.53
C ALA A 113 13.63 -4.92 -4.85
N LEU A 114 14.58 -4.99 -5.78
CA LEU A 114 14.45 -4.38 -7.10
C LEU A 114 13.28 -4.99 -7.88
N LEU A 115 12.40 -4.14 -8.42
CA LEU A 115 11.25 -4.54 -9.24
C LEU A 115 11.76 -5.05 -10.59
N LYS A 116 11.41 -6.25 -11.07
CA LYS A 116 12.02 -6.81 -12.32
C LYS A 116 11.05 -7.33 -13.38
N ALA A 117 9.80 -7.63 -13.04
CA ALA A 117 8.96 -8.52 -13.85
C ALA A 117 7.86 -7.82 -14.66
N ALA A 118 7.56 -6.54 -14.40
CA ALA A 118 6.33 -5.90 -14.87
C ALA A 118 6.53 -4.72 -15.84
N PHE A 119 7.77 -4.31 -16.10
CA PHE A 119 8.05 -3.21 -17.02
C PHE A 119 7.74 -3.60 -18.46
N ARG A 120 7.13 -2.67 -19.20
CA ARG A 120 6.87 -2.87 -20.62
C ARG A 120 8.18 -3.03 -21.37
N THR A 121 8.20 -3.94 -22.34
CA THR A 121 9.41 -4.24 -23.12
C THR A 121 10.00 -3.02 -23.83
N ASP A 122 9.13 -2.11 -24.31
CA ASP A 122 9.53 -0.86 -24.97
C ASP A 122 9.98 0.23 -24.01
N ALA A 123 9.60 0.13 -22.73
CA ALA A 123 10.08 0.99 -21.66
C ALA A 123 11.40 0.50 -21.02
N LEU A 124 11.84 -0.74 -21.30
CA LEU A 124 13.03 -1.31 -20.68
C LEU A 124 14.34 -0.74 -21.25
N ASN A 125 15.28 -0.49 -20.34
CA ASN A 125 16.67 -0.20 -20.65
C ASN A 125 17.38 -1.50 -21.07
N ALA A 126 17.70 -1.62 -22.36
CA ALA A 126 18.42 -2.77 -22.91
C ALA A 126 19.80 -3.02 -22.27
N ASN A 127 20.36 -2.03 -21.56
CA ASN A 127 21.66 -2.12 -20.87
C ASN A 127 21.55 -2.32 -19.35
N ALA A 128 20.34 -2.47 -18.78
CA ALA A 128 20.13 -2.57 -17.32
C ALA A 128 20.91 -3.70 -16.64
N SER A 129 21.23 -4.78 -17.37
CA SER A 129 21.95 -5.96 -16.84
C SER A 129 23.47 -5.75 -16.69
N LYS A 130 24.01 -4.61 -17.11
CA LYS A 130 25.46 -4.31 -17.09
C LYS A 130 25.86 -3.24 -16.07
N SER A 131 24.88 -2.66 -15.37
CA SER A 131 25.11 -1.52 -14.48
C SER A 131 25.17 -1.97 -13.03
N ASP A 132 26.29 -1.65 -12.39
CA ASP A 132 26.53 -1.84 -10.95
C ASP A 132 26.16 -0.55 -10.19
N SER A 133 25.13 0.17 -10.65
CA SER A 133 24.73 1.51 -10.13
C SER A 133 24.12 1.50 -8.73
N ASN A 134 24.28 0.39 -8.02
CA ASN A 134 23.86 0.23 -6.64
C ASN A 134 24.84 0.86 -5.63
N GLN A 135 25.82 1.64 -6.11
CA GLN A 135 26.71 2.41 -5.24
C GLN A 135 25.91 3.57 -4.64
N GLY A 136 25.47 3.37 -3.39
CA GLY A 136 25.05 4.47 -2.54
C GLY A 136 26.16 5.51 -2.43
N VAL A 137 25.81 6.73 -2.05
CA VAL A 137 26.82 7.74 -1.72
C VAL A 137 27.79 7.17 -0.67
N ILE A 138 27.29 6.33 0.24
CA ILE A 138 28.07 5.59 1.22
C ILE A 138 28.09 4.10 0.87
N SER A 139 29.28 3.52 0.82
CA SER A 139 29.47 2.08 0.62
C SER A 139 29.23 1.27 1.90
N MET A 140 29.08 -0.05 1.78
CA MET A 140 29.03 -0.96 2.94
C MET A 140 30.33 -0.96 3.76
N GLU A 141 31.43 -0.45 3.20
CA GLU A 141 32.71 -0.30 3.86
C GLU A 141 32.85 1.07 4.55
N GLY A 142 31.80 1.91 4.51
CA GLY A 142 31.78 3.25 5.09
C GLY A 142 32.56 4.28 4.28
N VAL A 143 32.80 4.01 2.99
CA VAL A 143 33.46 4.97 2.09
C VAL A 143 32.38 5.82 1.42
N GLY A 144 32.41 7.13 1.67
CA GLY A 144 31.56 8.11 1.01
C GLY A 144 32.18 8.59 -0.29
N LYS A 145 31.37 8.76 -1.34
CA LYS A 145 31.79 9.27 -2.65
C LYS A 145 30.71 10.15 -3.27
N LEU A 146 31.09 11.36 -3.66
CA LEU A 146 30.28 12.26 -4.49
C LEU A 146 31.08 12.68 -5.72
N VAL A 147 30.37 12.98 -6.80
CA VAL A 147 30.96 13.43 -8.07
C VAL A 147 30.15 14.63 -8.56
N ALA A 148 30.79 15.60 -9.19
CA ALA A 148 30.14 16.76 -9.78
C ALA A 148 30.76 17.08 -11.14
N LEU A 149 29.92 17.47 -12.11
CA LEU A 149 30.40 18.01 -13.37
C LEU A 149 31.07 19.38 -13.15
N GLN A 150 32.09 19.71 -13.93
CA GLN A 150 32.80 21.01 -13.88
C GLN A 150 31.88 22.24 -13.91
N GLU A 151 30.70 22.15 -14.52
CA GLU A 151 29.79 23.29 -14.68
C GLU A 151 29.19 23.81 -13.37
N HIS A 152 29.33 23.06 -12.27
CA HIS A 152 28.85 23.47 -10.94
C HIS A 152 29.84 24.34 -10.17
N GLY A 153 31.01 24.65 -10.74
CA GLY A 153 31.91 25.68 -10.21
C GLY A 153 32.45 25.38 -8.81
N GLY A 154 32.65 24.11 -8.46
CA GLY A 154 33.20 23.66 -7.18
C GLY A 154 32.19 23.10 -6.18
N GLU A 155 30.89 23.12 -6.49
CA GLU A 155 29.89 22.50 -5.61
C GLU A 155 29.94 20.96 -5.76
N ILE A 156 30.13 20.24 -4.65
CA ILE A 156 30.06 18.77 -4.59
C ILE A 156 29.04 18.37 -3.53
N ASN A 157 27.89 17.85 -3.96
CA ASN A 157 26.78 17.49 -3.08
C ASN A 157 25.87 16.39 -3.69
N PRO A 158 24.84 15.89 -2.98
CA PRO A 158 23.94 14.86 -3.53
C PRO A 158 23.30 15.22 -4.87
N MET A 159 22.96 16.49 -5.11
CA MET A 159 22.26 16.92 -6.33
C MET A 159 23.21 16.94 -7.53
N THR A 160 24.45 17.40 -7.34
CA THR A 160 25.47 17.34 -8.40
C THR A 160 25.84 15.90 -8.73
N HIS A 161 25.86 15.02 -7.73
CA HIS A 161 26.12 13.61 -7.92
C HIS A 161 24.99 12.90 -8.66
N LEU A 162 23.75 13.22 -8.33
CA LEU A 162 22.59 12.71 -9.06
C LEU A 162 22.65 13.11 -10.53
N GLU A 163 22.92 14.38 -10.84
CA GLU A 163 23.08 14.83 -12.23
C GLU A 163 24.22 14.08 -12.94
N TYR A 164 25.36 13.92 -12.27
CA TYR A 164 26.48 13.15 -12.81
C TYR A 164 26.07 11.73 -13.19
N GLN A 165 25.35 11.03 -12.31
CA GLN A 165 24.86 9.67 -12.56
C GLN A 165 23.92 9.62 -13.77
N ARG A 166 22.98 10.57 -13.87
CA ARG A 166 22.05 10.65 -15.01
C ARG A 166 22.79 10.94 -16.32
N VAL A 167 23.75 11.85 -16.32
CA VAL A 167 24.55 12.19 -17.50
C VAL A 167 25.43 11.02 -17.93
N ALA A 168 26.07 10.31 -16.99
CA ALA A 168 26.85 9.12 -17.29
C ALA A 168 25.97 8.04 -17.97
N ARG A 169 24.74 7.87 -17.48
CA ARG A 169 23.76 6.94 -18.07
C ARG A 169 23.33 7.34 -19.47
N MET A 170 23.05 8.63 -19.71
CA MET A 170 22.73 9.14 -21.06
C MET A 170 23.91 8.96 -22.03
N ARG A 171 25.14 9.24 -21.59
CA ARG A 171 26.35 9.02 -22.41
C ARG A 171 26.51 7.53 -22.75
N ALA A 172 26.31 6.64 -21.79
CA ALA A 172 26.37 5.19 -22.00
C ALA A 172 25.26 4.69 -22.96
N ALA A 173 24.10 5.36 -22.97
CA ALA A 173 23.01 5.09 -23.90
C ALA A 173 23.23 5.69 -25.30
N GLY A 174 24.30 6.47 -25.52
CA GLY A 174 24.58 7.12 -26.80
C GLY A 174 23.69 8.34 -27.08
N THR A 175 23.08 8.93 -26.05
CA THR A 175 22.27 10.15 -26.15
C THR A 175 23.12 11.30 -26.71
N THR A 176 22.56 12.13 -27.60
CA THR A 176 23.30 13.24 -28.20
C THR A 176 23.60 14.34 -27.17
N SER A 177 24.67 15.11 -27.39
CA SER A 177 25.03 16.21 -26.49
C SER A 177 23.91 17.27 -26.34
N LEU A 178 23.14 17.51 -27.41
CA LEU A 178 22.01 18.46 -27.38
C LEU A 178 20.86 17.93 -26.50
N ASP A 179 20.55 16.64 -26.63
CA ASP A 179 19.52 15.99 -25.82
C ASP A 179 19.95 15.90 -24.36
N ILE A 180 21.23 15.62 -24.08
CA ILE A 180 21.78 15.65 -22.72
C ILE A 180 21.57 17.03 -22.07
N VAL A 181 21.86 18.12 -22.79
CA VAL A 181 21.62 19.49 -22.28
C VAL A 181 20.14 19.72 -21.96
N THR A 182 19.25 19.24 -22.84
CA THR A 182 17.80 19.35 -22.63
C THR A 182 17.35 18.57 -21.40
N GLN A 183 17.80 17.32 -21.25
CA GLN A 183 17.47 16.46 -20.13
C GLN A 183 18.04 16.97 -18.80
N ARG A 184 19.25 17.54 -18.80
CA ARG A 184 19.80 18.24 -17.62
C ARG A 184 18.93 19.42 -17.17
N GLY A 185 18.37 20.16 -18.12
CA GLY A 185 17.42 21.24 -17.83
C GLY A 185 16.12 20.73 -17.19
N LEU A 186 15.59 19.60 -17.68
CA LEU A 186 14.42 18.94 -17.09
C LEU A 186 14.72 18.42 -15.69
N LEU A 187 15.84 17.72 -15.50
CA LEU A 187 16.29 17.24 -14.19
C LEU A 187 16.41 18.40 -13.20
N ALA A 188 17.01 19.52 -13.59
CA ALA A 188 17.11 20.69 -12.71
C ALA A 188 15.73 21.20 -12.25
N ALA A 189 14.74 21.23 -13.16
CA ALA A 189 13.37 21.62 -12.80
C ALA A 189 12.69 20.60 -11.86
N LEU A 190 12.89 19.30 -12.10
CA LEU A 190 12.39 18.24 -11.22
C LEU A 190 13.01 18.34 -9.83
N LEU A 191 14.32 18.55 -9.72
CA LEU A 191 14.99 18.66 -8.41
C LEU A 191 14.54 19.88 -7.61
N LEU A 192 14.27 21.01 -8.27
CA LEU A 192 13.68 22.17 -7.60
C LEU A 192 12.29 21.86 -7.06
N ASN A 193 11.48 21.12 -7.84
CA ASN A 193 10.18 20.66 -7.38
C ASN A 193 10.34 19.67 -6.21
N ILE A 194 10.98 18.52 -6.43
CA ILE A 194 11.14 17.43 -5.45
C ILE A 194 11.63 17.95 -4.09
N TYR A 195 12.65 18.82 -4.07
CA TYR A 195 13.22 19.32 -2.82
C TYR A 195 12.62 20.65 -2.33
N GLU A 196 11.61 21.18 -3.02
CA GLU A 196 10.91 22.43 -2.69
C GLU A 196 11.85 23.63 -2.55
N ARG A 197 12.70 23.84 -3.57
CA ARG A 197 13.75 24.85 -3.57
C ARG A 197 13.58 25.83 -4.72
N ASP A 198 14.06 27.05 -4.48
CA ASP A 198 14.22 28.08 -5.50
C ASP A 198 15.67 28.17 -6.00
N GLY A 199 15.85 28.64 -7.23
CA GLY A 199 17.17 28.98 -7.77
C GLY A 199 17.89 27.81 -8.43
N ASN A 200 19.14 27.55 -8.04
CA ASN A 200 19.95 26.48 -8.62
C ASN A 200 19.88 25.24 -7.71
N PRO A 201 19.31 24.10 -8.17
CA PRO A 201 19.18 22.90 -7.35
C PRO A 201 20.55 22.32 -6.92
N TYR A 202 21.59 22.60 -7.70
CA TYR A 202 22.95 22.09 -7.50
C TYR A 202 23.77 22.89 -6.50
N LYS A 203 23.27 24.03 -6.00
CA LYS A 203 23.90 24.77 -4.90
C LYS A 203 23.24 24.39 -3.60
N LEU A 204 23.87 23.56 -2.77
CA LEU A 204 23.30 23.06 -1.52
C LEU A 204 24.20 23.44 -0.34
N SER A 205 23.69 24.20 0.63
CA SER A 205 24.47 24.52 1.83
C SER A 205 24.50 23.35 2.81
N ALA A 206 25.49 23.36 3.71
CA ALA A 206 25.60 22.38 4.79
C ALA A 206 24.31 22.32 5.63
N GLU A 207 23.75 23.47 6.01
CA GLU A 207 22.52 23.57 6.78
C GLU A 207 21.32 23.03 6.03
N GLN A 208 21.21 23.32 4.73
CA GLN A 208 20.11 22.80 3.90
C GLN A 208 20.19 21.28 3.78
N SER A 209 21.38 20.73 3.55
CA SER A 209 21.57 19.27 3.44
C SER A 209 21.31 18.52 4.76
N LEU A 210 21.41 19.22 5.90
CA LEU A 210 21.13 18.70 7.25
C LEU A 210 19.68 18.85 7.67
N SER A 211 18.89 19.63 6.94
CA SER A 211 17.50 19.87 7.32
C SER A 211 16.71 18.57 7.27
N PRO A 212 15.83 18.30 8.27
CA PRO A 212 14.98 17.12 8.25
C PRO A 212 14.23 16.96 6.93
N GLU A 213 13.70 18.07 6.40
CA GLU A 213 12.94 18.08 5.14
C GLU A 213 13.77 17.57 3.96
N PHE A 214 15.04 17.97 3.87
CA PHE A 214 15.95 17.49 2.82
C PHE A 214 16.32 16.03 3.04
N VAL A 215 16.66 15.65 4.27
CA VAL A 215 17.08 14.27 4.59
C VAL A 215 15.95 13.28 4.30
N ASP A 216 14.73 13.57 4.73
CA ASP A 216 13.56 12.72 4.50
C ASP A 216 13.26 12.59 3.00
N THR A 217 13.23 13.72 2.29
CA THR A 217 13.02 13.72 0.81
C THR A 217 14.11 12.95 0.09
N TYR A 218 15.37 13.10 0.52
CA TYR A 218 16.50 12.39 -0.05
C TYR A 218 16.38 10.87 0.20
N GLN A 219 15.98 10.45 1.39
CA GLN A 219 15.77 9.03 1.72
C GLN A 219 14.64 8.41 0.87
N LEU A 220 13.51 9.12 0.71
CA LEU A 220 12.41 8.70 -0.16
C LEU A 220 12.89 8.55 -1.62
N HIS A 221 13.60 9.55 -2.14
CA HIS A 221 14.12 9.50 -3.52
C HIS A 221 15.10 8.32 -3.70
N ARG A 222 16.04 8.11 -2.76
CA ARG A 222 16.96 6.97 -2.78
C ARG A 222 16.24 5.63 -2.70
N HIS A 223 15.13 5.54 -1.96
CA HIS A 223 14.31 4.34 -1.89
C HIS A 223 13.67 4.03 -3.24
N LEU A 224 13.10 5.03 -3.92
CA LEU A 224 12.55 4.88 -5.27
C LEU A 224 13.63 4.47 -6.28
N GLU A 225 14.83 5.04 -6.20
CA GLU A 225 15.97 4.63 -7.02
C GLU A 225 16.36 3.18 -6.77
N ALA A 226 16.38 2.72 -5.52
CA ALA A 226 16.68 1.32 -5.19
C ALA A 226 15.57 0.35 -5.63
N LEU A 227 14.31 0.80 -5.56
CA LEU A 227 13.13 0.02 -5.91
C LEU A 227 13.01 -0.18 -7.43
N ILE A 228 13.14 0.90 -8.22
CA ILE A 228 13.02 0.88 -9.69
C ILE A 228 14.35 0.51 -10.35
N GLY A 229 15.46 1.03 -9.83
CA GLY A 229 16.80 0.91 -10.40
C GLY A 229 16.92 1.46 -11.81
N GLU A 230 17.88 0.94 -12.58
CA GLU A 230 18.14 1.39 -13.96
C GLU A 230 17.35 0.62 -15.02
N GLN A 231 16.16 0.15 -14.67
CA GLN A 231 15.38 -0.72 -15.55
C GLN A 231 14.64 0.02 -16.64
N LEU A 232 14.27 1.28 -16.41
CA LEU A 232 13.55 2.10 -17.38
C LEU A 232 14.52 2.76 -18.36
N GLY A 233 14.29 2.66 -19.67
CA GLY A 233 15.12 3.30 -20.70
C GLY A 233 15.12 4.82 -20.60
N ASP A 234 14.06 5.39 -20.05
CA ASP A 234 14.00 6.78 -19.64
C ASP A 234 14.90 7.01 -18.42
N VAL A 235 15.84 7.95 -18.57
CA VAL A 235 16.86 8.23 -17.55
C VAL A 235 16.27 9.02 -16.38
N LEU A 236 15.22 9.80 -16.59
CA LEU A 236 14.61 10.66 -15.57
C LEU A 236 13.34 10.07 -14.95
N ALA A 237 12.93 8.86 -15.35
CA ALA A 237 11.69 8.25 -14.89
C ALA A 237 11.54 8.20 -13.36
N VAL A 238 12.62 7.88 -12.63
CA VAL A 238 12.57 7.85 -11.15
C VAL A 238 12.34 9.25 -10.59
N ASP A 239 12.99 10.25 -11.18
CA ASP A 239 12.86 11.66 -10.78
C ASP A 239 11.44 12.17 -11.07
N ASP A 240 10.84 11.80 -12.20
CA ASP A 240 9.44 12.11 -12.53
C ASP A 240 8.46 11.47 -11.55
N ILE A 241 8.62 10.16 -11.27
CA ILE A 241 7.79 9.44 -10.30
C ILE A 241 7.92 10.06 -8.90
N MET A 242 9.14 10.39 -8.48
CA MET A 242 9.37 11.07 -7.20
C MET A 242 8.69 12.45 -7.19
N SER A 243 8.78 13.23 -8.28
CA SER A 243 8.14 14.55 -8.37
C SER A 243 6.61 14.49 -8.26
N ILE A 244 5.98 13.42 -8.72
CA ILE A 244 4.51 13.26 -8.68
C ILE A 244 4.05 12.69 -7.34
N THR A 245 4.84 11.79 -6.73
CA THR A 245 4.45 11.04 -5.53
C THR A 245 4.97 11.62 -4.22
N ARG A 246 5.87 12.61 -4.26
CA ARG A 246 6.55 13.17 -3.07
C ARG A 246 5.61 13.46 -1.90
N ASP A 247 4.56 14.25 -2.12
CA ASP A 247 3.68 14.68 -1.02
C ASP A 247 2.95 13.50 -0.41
N GLN A 248 2.46 12.58 -1.25
CA GLN A 248 1.80 11.36 -0.79
C GLN A 248 2.76 10.43 -0.03
N LEU A 249 4.03 10.34 -0.45
CA LEU A 249 5.04 9.58 0.28
C LEU A 249 5.33 10.19 1.65
N ARG A 250 5.36 11.52 1.77
CA ARG A 250 5.53 12.22 3.05
C ARG A 250 4.32 12.01 3.96
N ASP A 251 3.12 12.11 3.42
CA ASP A 251 1.88 11.85 4.15
C ASP A 251 1.87 10.42 4.72
N LEU A 252 2.30 9.42 3.94
CA LEU A 252 2.42 8.03 4.39
C LEU A 252 3.42 7.86 5.55
N VAL A 253 4.55 8.57 5.51
CA VAL A 253 5.53 8.56 6.61
C VAL A 253 4.92 9.22 7.85
N ASP A 254 4.30 10.39 7.70
CA ASP A 254 3.69 11.15 8.79
C ASP A 254 2.57 10.36 9.48
N GLU A 255 1.69 9.72 8.70
CA GLU A 255 0.60 8.87 9.20
C GLU A 255 1.11 7.63 9.95
N SER A 256 2.29 7.13 9.60
CA SER A 256 2.89 5.97 10.28
C SER A 256 3.36 6.28 11.71
N GLY A 257 3.66 7.55 12.02
CA GLY A 257 4.28 7.97 13.27
C GLY A 257 5.71 7.45 13.47
N MET A 258 6.35 6.90 12.43
CA MET A 258 7.73 6.40 12.42
C MET A 258 8.67 7.44 11.78
N SER A 259 9.99 7.26 11.96
CA SER A 259 10.96 8.00 11.15
C SER A 259 10.91 7.51 9.70
N THR A 260 11.29 8.34 8.73
CA THR A 260 11.36 7.96 7.30
C THR A 260 12.20 6.70 7.10
N GLU A 261 13.35 6.61 7.78
CA GLU A 261 14.25 5.46 7.71
C GLU A 261 13.57 4.18 8.23
N ASP A 262 12.98 4.22 9.42
CA ASP A 262 12.33 3.06 10.02
C ASP A 262 11.08 2.62 9.22
N TYR A 263 10.30 3.60 8.73
CA TYR A 263 9.11 3.34 7.92
C TYR A 263 9.49 2.61 6.64
N LEU A 264 10.46 3.12 5.88
CA LEU A 264 10.93 2.50 4.64
C LEU A 264 11.60 1.15 4.88
N ALA A 265 12.32 0.98 5.99
CA ALA A 265 12.94 -0.29 6.37
C ALA A 265 11.91 -1.39 6.68
N SER A 266 10.66 -1.02 6.99
CA SER A 266 9.56 -1.97 7.20
C SER A 266 8.96 -2.52 5.89
N ASP A 267 9.42 -2.03 4.73
CA ASP A 267 8.90 -2.38 3.40
C ASP A 267 7.37 -2.20 3.25
N PRO A 268 6.85 -0.98 3.46
CA PRO A 268 5.42 -0.74 3.59
C PRO A 268 4.71 -0.89 2.25
N MET A 269 3.62 -1.67 2.24
CA MET A 269 2.86 -1.93 1.02
C MET A 269 2.21 -0.65 0.44
N ALA A 270 1.88 0.34 1.27
CA ALA A 270 1.35 1.61 0.82
C ALA A 270 2.31 2.37 -0.13
N VAL A 271 3.62 2.31 0.15
CA VAL A 271 4.64 2.89 -0.76
C VAL A 271 4.67 2.13 -2.08
N ARG A 272 4.54 0.80 -2.05
CA ARG A 272 4.49 -0.03 -3.26
C ARG A 272 3.24 0.26 -4.09
N PHE A 273 2.07 0.43 -3.47
CA PHE A 273 0.85 0.85 -4.17
C PHE A 273 1.02 2.20 -4.85
N LEU A 274 1.54 3.19 -4.13
CA LEU A 274 1.74 4.53 -4.65
C LEU A 274 2.69 4.54 -5.86
N VAL A 275 3.85 3.87 -5.73
CA VAL A 275 4.82 3.76 -6.83
C VAL A 275 4.25 2.97 -8.00
N ASN A 276 3.54 1.86 -7.74
CA ASN A 276 2.87 1.07 -8.77
C ASN A 276 1.89 1.91 -9.59
N ASN A 277 1.03 2.66 -8.91
CA ASN A 277 -0.02 3.45 -9.55
C ASN A 277 0.56 4.61 -10.35
N ALA A 278 1.64 5.24 -9.86
CA ALA A 278 2.37 6.25 -10.61
C ALA A 278 3.03 5.66 -11.87
N LEU A 279 3.63 4.47 -11.79
CA LEU A 279 4.24 3.79 -12.94
C LEU A 279 3.19 3.38 -13.99
N ILE A 280 1.98 2.99 -13.60
CA ILE A 280 0.85 2.74 -14.52
C ILE A 280 0.42 4.04 -15.19
N ALA A 281 0.26 5.11 -14.41
CA ALA A 281 -0.19 6.41 -14.91
C ALA A 281 0.78 7.00 -15.95
N GLU A 282 2.08 6.81 -15.75
CA GLU A 282 3.15 7.20 -16.68
C GLU A 282 3.41 6.14 -17.78
N GLU A 283 2.54 5.13 -17.89
CA GLU A 283 2.57 4.07 -18.91
C GLU A 283 3.87 3.22 -18.95
N TYR A 284 4.65 3.18 -17.85
CA TYR A 284 5.87 2.37 -17.75
C TYR A 284 5.59 0.87 -17.51
N ILE A 285 4.44 0.57 -16.91
CA ILE A 285 3.98 -0.80 -16.64
C ILE A 285 2.51 -0.95 -17.04
N GLU A 286 2.08 -2.17 -17.35
CA GLU A 286 0.66 -2.51 -17.61
C GLU A 286 0.08 -3.43 -16.53
N THR A 287 0.93 -4.17 -15.84
CA THR A 287 0.57 -5.07 -14.75
C THR A 287 1.30 -4.63 -13.48
N PRO A 288 0.81 -5.02 -12.30
CA PRO A 288 1.44 -4.58 -11.06
C PRO A 288 2.92 -4.94 -10.94
N ILE A 289 3.72 -4.04 -10.37
CA ILE A 289 5.19 -4.21 -10.18
C ILE A 289 5.57 -5.31 -9.20
N ASP A 290 4.67 -5.61 -8.28
CA ASP A 290 4.89 -6.54 -7.19
C ASP A 290 3.81 -7.62 -7.23
N ALA A 291 4.22 -8.88 -7.08
CA ALA A 291 3.32 -10.01 -7.01
C ALA A 291 2.35 -9.96 -5.82
N LYS A 292 2.63 -9.15 -4.80
CA LYS A 292 1.75 -8.88 -3.65
C LYS A 292 0.60 -7.93 -3.99
N ILE A 293 0.67 -7.20 -5.10
CA ILE A 293 -0.39 -6.29 -5.56
C ILE A 293 -1.36 -7.07 -6.45
N MET A 294 -2.66 -6.81 -6.29
CA MET A 294 -3.72 -7.43 -7.08
C MET A 294 -3.70 -6.93 -8.53
N SER A 295 -3.70 -7.86 -9.47
CA SER A 295 -3.87 -7.63 -10.91
C SER A 295 -5.31 -7.89 -11.35
N ASP A 296 -5.65 -7.53 -12.59
CA ASP A 296 -6.97 -7.81 -13.17
C ASP A 296 -7.32 -9.31 -13.14
N ALA A 297 -6.34 -10.19 -13.35
CA ALA A 297 -6.54 -11.63 -13.27
C ALA A 297 -6.84 -12.10 -11.84
N ASP A 298 -6.21 -11.49 -10.84
CA ASP A 298 -6.49 -11.80 -9.43
C ASP A 298 -7.90 -11.34 -9.07
N TRP A 299 -8.28 -10.11 -9.47
CA TRP A 299 -9.63 -9.59 -9.26
C TRP A 299 -10.71 -10.39 -9.96
N GLN A 300 -10.41 -11.00 -11.10
CA GLN A 300 -11.31 -11.95 -11.76
C GLN A 300 -11.57 -13.17 -10.88
N VAL A 301 -10.54 -13.77 -10.27
CA VAL A 301 -10.70 -14.90 -9.33
C VAL A 301 -11.55 -14.48 -8.13
N ILE A 302 -11.28 -13.31 -7.54
CA ILE A 302 -12.06 -12.81 -6.40
C ILE A 302 -13.53 -12.60 -6.78
N THR A 303 -13.78 -11.96 -7.92
CA THR A 303 -15.13 -11.67 -8.42
C THR A 303 -15.94 -12.96 -8.63
N THR A 304 -15.32 -13.97 -9.25
CA THR A 304 -15.95 -15.28 -9.44
C THR A 304 -16.30 -15.96 -8.12
N ASN A 305 -15.45 -15.80 -7.09
CA ASN A 305 -15.69 -16.43 -5.79
C ASN A 305 -16.71 -15.68 -4.91
N TYR A 306 -16.89 -14.37 -5.09
CA TYR A 306 -17.70 -13.53 -4.20
C TYR A 306 -19.00 -12.98 -4.79
N LEU A 307 -19.04 -12.71 -6.09
CA LEU A 307 -20.05 -11.81 -6.66
C LEU A 307 -20.96 -12.48 -7.68
N GLU A 308 -20.54 -13.59 -8.26
CA GLU A 308 -21.33 -14.29 -9.26
C GLU A 308 -22.35 -15.24 -8.61
N GLU A 309 -23.63 -14.87 -8.66
CA GLU A 309 -24.75 -15.70 -8.22
C GLU A 309 -24.72 -17.09 -8.90
N GLY A 310 -24.86 -18.15 -8.09
CA GLY A 310 -24.90 -19.54 -8.56
C GLY A 310 -23.54 -20.16 -8.92
N GLN A 311 -22.43 -19.45 -8.71
CA GLN A 311 -21.09 -19.99 -8.92
C GLN A 311 -20.58 -20.83 -7.75
N GLN A 312 -19.39 -21.39 -7.96
CA GLN A 312 -18.70 -22.39 -7.17
C GLN A 312 -17.71 -21.70 -6.20
N PRO A 313 -18.13 -21.24 -5.01
CA PRO A 313 -17.22 -20.53 -4.10
C PRO A 313 -16.04 -21.42 -3.71
N SER A 314 -14.85 -20.82 -3.75
CA SER A 314 -13.59 -21.40 -3.29
C SER A 314 -13.10 -20.62 -2.09
N MET A 315 -13.57 -21.01 -0.91
CA MET A 315 -13.28 -20.33 0.34
C MET A 315 -12.96 -21.32 1.45
N PHE A 316 -11.99 -20.98 2.28
CA PHE A 316 -11.71 -21.69 3.51
C PHE A 316 -11.62 -20.72 4.66
N ASN A 317 -12.34 -21.01 5.74
CA ASN A 317 -12.29 -20.25 6.98
C ASN A 317 -11.85 -21.17 8.10
N LEU A 318 -10.91 -20.70 8.92
CA LEU A 318 -10.47 -21.40 10.12
C LEU A 318 -10.45 -20.44 11.30
N GLY A 319 -11.26 -20.76 12.31
CA GLY A 319 -11.31 -20.04 13.57
C GLY A 319 -10.06 -20.28 14.43
N PRO A 320 -9.69 -19.33 15.30
CA PRO A 320 -8.65 -19.51 16.30
C PRO A 320 -9.06 -20.53 17.38
N ALA A 321 -8.14 -20.86 18.29
CA ALA A 321 -8.36 -21.83 19.36
C ALA A 321 -9.54 -21.47 20.27
N ILE A 322 -9.78 -20.18 20.51
CA ILE A 322 -10.91 -19.70 21.31
C ILE A 322 -12.28 -19.96 20.64
N LEU A 323 -12.30 -20.29 19.34
CA LEU A 323 -13.49 -20.69 18.58
C LEU A 323 -13.44 -22.19 18.23
N GLU A 324 -12.82 -23.00 19.09
CA GLU A 324 -12.65 -24.46 18.94
C GLU A 324 -12.04 -24.90 17.60
N HIS A 325 -11.28 -24.00 16.94
CA HIS A 325 -10.78 -24.23 15.59
C HIS A 325 -11.86 -24.72 14.61
N PHE A 326 -13.06 -24.16 14.72
CA PHE A 326 -14.12 -24.39 13.75
C PHE A 326 -13.64 -23.98 12.36
N PHE A 327 -13.92 -24.80 11.35
CA PHE A 327 -13.56 -24.50 9.98
C PHE A 327 -14.73 -24.74 9.03
N THR A 328 -14.74 -23.96 7.95
CA THR A 328 -15.61 -24.15 6.80
C THR A 328 -14.77 -24.23 5.54
N LEU A 329 -15.19 -25.08 4.60
CA LEU A 329 -14.65 -25.16 3.26
C LEU A 329 -15.82 -25.15 2.28
N ASP A 330 -15.83 -24.14 1.43
CA ASP A 330 -16.64 -24.08 0.22
C ASP A 330 -15.74 -24.50 -0.94
N TYR A 331 -16.13 -25.58 -1.64
CA TYR A 331 -15.27 -26.32 -2.58
C TYR A 331 -15.89 -26.49 -3.96
N GLY A 332 -16.51 -25.42 -4.43
CA GLY A 332 -17.06 -25.36 -5.78
C GLY A 332 -18.38 -26.11 -5.97
N ASN A 333 -19.21 -26.18 -4.94
CA ASN A 333 -20.62 -26.48 -5.09
C ASN A 333 -21.40 -25.49 -4.21
N PRO A 334 -22.23 -24.60 -4.77
CA PRO A 334 -22.93 -23.58 -3.98
C PRO A 334 -23.92 -24.17 -2.96
N GLU A 335 -24.37 -25.42 -3.14
CA GLU A 335 -25.27 -26.08 -2.20
C GLU A 335 -24.54 -26.83 -1.08
N LEU A 336 -23.22 -27.01 -1.17
CA LEU A 336 -22.47 -27.89 -0.26
C LEU A 336 -21.28 -27.16 0.37
N SER A 337 -21.22 -27.19 1.70
CA SER A 337 -20.08 -26.74 2.48
C SER A 337 -19.60 -27.86 3.38
N PHE A 338 -18.29 -28.06 3.48
CA PHE A 338 -17.72 -28.94 4.48
C PHE A 338 -17.47 -28.13 5.74
N ILE A 339 -18.04 -28.55 6.86
CA ILE A 339 -17.80 -27.93 8.16
C ILE A 339 -17.12 -28.91 9.10
N GLY A 340 -16.32 -28.39 10.02
CA GLY A 340 -15.71 -29.23 11.04
C GLY A 340 -15.11 -28.43 12.18
N ARG A 341 -14.55 -29.16 13.14
CA ARG A 341 -13.86 -28.61 14.31
C ARG A 341 -12.72 -29.51 14.73
N ILE A 342 -11.82 -28.94 15.53
CA ILE A 342 -10.65 -29.64 16.04
C ILE A 342 -10.68 -29.60 17.56
N SER A 343 -10.77 -30.78 18.18
CA SER A 343 -10.74 -30.94 19.62
C SER A 343 -9.72 -32.03 19.97
N ASP A 344 -8.83 -31.76 20.93
CA ASP A 344 -7.80 -32.71 21.36
C ASP A 344 -6.98 -33.30 20.20
N ASN A 345 -6.64 -32.47 19.21
CA ASN A 345 -5.91 -32.85 18.00
C ASN A 345 -6.63 -33.90 17.13
N GLN A 346 -7.94 -34.11 17.35
CA GLN A 346 -8.82 -34.88 16.47
C GLN A 346 -9.69 -33.92 15.66
N VAL A 347 -9.81 -34.22 14.37
CA VAL A 347 -10.63 -33.45 13.44
C VAL A 347 -11.94 -34.20 13.24
N THR A 348 -13.05 -33.49 13.43
CA THR A 348 -14.40 -33.99 13.15
C THR A 348 -15.06 -33.06 12.15
N GLY A 349 -15.88 -33.59 11.26
CA GLY A 349 -16.56 -32.78 10.26
C GLY A 349 -17.61 -33.55 9.48
N LEU A 350 -18.42 -32.79 8.75
CA LEU A 350 -19.49 -33.30 7.92
C LEU A 350 -19.75 -32.34 6.76
N VAL A 351 -20.35 -32.87 5.70
CA VAL A 351 -20.86 -32.05 4.59
C VAL A 351 -22.25 -31.58 4.96
N LEU A 352 -22.42 -30.26 5.02
CA LEU A 352 -23.74 -29.63 5.07
C LEU A 352 -24.23 -29.41 3.66
N ARG A 353 -25.51 -29.69 3.46
CA ARG A 353 -26.25 -29.17 2.32
C ARG A 353 -27.05 -27.98 2.80
N THR A 354 -26.72 -26.81 2.28
CA THR A 354 -27.56 -25.63 2.44
C THR A 354 -28.61 -25.73 1.34
N PRO A 355 -29.90 -26.00 1.65
CA PRO A 355 -30.92 -25.88 0.63
C PRO A 355 -30.84 -24.46 0.06
N VAL A 356 -30.96 -24.34 -1.27
CA VAL A 356 -31.23 -23.04 -1.88
C VAL A 356 -32.55 -22.59 -1.25
N GLU A 357 -32.50 -21.67 -0.28
CA GLU A 357 -33.71 -21.13 0.32
C GLU A 357 -34.58 -20.57 -0.80
N GLU A 358 -35.90 -20.78 -0.70
CA GLU A 358 -36.82 -19.91 -1.43
C GLU A 358 -36.40 -18.50 -1.04
N ASP A 359 -36.15 -17.67 -2.04
CA ASP A 359 -35.63 -16.30 -1.94
C ASP A 359 -36.49 -15.52 -0.94
N ASP A 360 -36.16 -15.60 0.35
CA ASP A 360 -36.79 -14.83 1.40
C ASP A 360 -36.34 -13.41 1.11
N HIS A 361 -37.14 -12.71 0.32
CA HIS A 361 -36.84 -11.38 -0.17
C HIS A 361 -36.50 -10.50 1.04
N LEU A 362 -35.21 -10.27 1.25
CA LEU A 362 -34.73 -9.49 2.39
C LEU A 362 -34.80 -8.01 2.04
N GLU A 363 -35.34 -7.22 2.95
CA GLU A 363 -35.23 -5.78 2.90
C GLU A 363 -34.46 -5.24 4.10
N CYS A 364 -33.56 -4.31 3.84
CA CYS A 364 -32.71 -3.68 4.85
C CYS A 364 -33.09 -2.21 5.03
N TRP A 365 -33.03 -1.72 6.27
CA TRP A 365 -33.30 -0.33 6.57
C TRP A 365 -32.19 0.56 5.99
N ASN A 366 -32.56 1.45 5.09
CA ASN A 366 -31.65 2.43 4.52
C ASN A 366 -31.80 3.76 5.26
N THR A 367 -30.78 4.13 6.05
CA THR A 367 -30.80 5.31 6.91
C THR A 367 -30.95 6.62 6.12
N ASP A 368 -30.28 6.75 4.97
CA ASP A 368 -30.35 7.96 4.14
C ASP A 368 -31.72 8.13 3.48
N MET A 369 -32.30 7.02 3.00
CA MET A 369 -33.61 7.00 2.37
C MET A 369 -34.78 6.91 3.36
N LYS A 370 -34.49 6.59 4.63
CA LYS A 370 -35.45 6.38 5.73
C LYS A 370 -36.57 5.40 5.38
N LYS A 371 -36.21 4.26 4.78
CA LYS A 371 -37.14 3.20 4.42
C LYS A 371 -36.44 1.87 4.25
N TRP A 372 -37.22 0.79 4.30
CA TRP A 372 -36.78 -0.56 3.94
C TRP A 372 -36.57 -0.68 2.43
N ILE A 373 -35.45 -1.30 2.05
CA ILE A 373 -35.00 -1.50 0.67
C ILE A 373 -34.70 -2.97 0.46
N ASN A 374 -35.38 -3.55 -0.52
CA ASN A 374 -35.02 -4.81 -1.12
C ASN A 374 -34.08 -4.51 -2.32
N PRO A 375 -32.83 -5.00 -2.29
CA PRO A 375 -31.85 -4.70 -3.35
C PRO A 375 -32.25 -5.23 -4.74
N ASP A 376 -33.09 -6.26 -4.81
CA ASP A 376 -33.52 -6.90 -6.06
C ASP A 376 -34.66 -6.14 -6.75
N ARG A 377 -35.27 -5.20 -6.02
CA ARG A 377 -36.38 -4.39 -6.48
C ARG A 377 -35.94 -3.07 -7.11
N LYS A 378 -36.33 -2.89 -8.38
CA LYS A 378 -36.01 -1.68 -9.16
C LYS A 378 -37.01 -0.53 -8.96
N ASP A 379 -38.10 -0.76 -8.26
CA ASP A 379 -39.20 0.21 -8.04
C ASP A 379 -39.01 1.07 -6.78
N GLN A 380 -38.02 0.77 -5.94
CA GLN A 380 -37.77 1.49 -4.68
C GLN A 380 -36.87 2.71 -4.85
N GLY A 381 -36.33 2.97 -6.04
CA GLY A 381 -35.45 4.12 -6.31
C GLY A 381 -34.08 4.05 -5.62
N TYR A 382 -33.74 2.91 -5.03
CA TYR A 382 -32.39 2.60 -4.58
C TYR A 382 -31.53 2.23 -5.79
N GLN A 383 -30.30 2.73 -5.81
CA GLN A 383 -29.29 2.37 -6.79
C GLN A 383 -28.01 2.09 -5.99
N PRO A 384 -27.57 0.83 -5.90
CA PRO A 384 -26.35 0.52 -5.17
C PRO A 384 -25.15 1.23 -5.81
N PRO A 385 -24.25 1.82 -5.02
CA PRO A 385 -22.96 2.27 -5.50
C PRO A 385 -22.24 1.16 -6.26
N ALA A 386 -21.57 1.52 -7.36
CA ALA A 386 -20.73 0.56 -8.07
C ALA A 386 -19.58 0.14 -7.16
N MET A 387 -19.29 -1.16 -7.16
CA MET A 387 -18.12 -1.70 -6.48
C MET A 387 -16.85 -1.14 -7.12
N THR A 388 -15.87 -0.81 -6.29
CA THR A 388 -14.57 -0.31 -6.75
C THR A 388 -13.44 -1.13 -6.17
N PHE A 389 -12.42 -1.38 -7.00
CA PHE A 389 -11.21 -2.09 -6.64
C PHE A 389 -10.06 -1.07 -6.63
N ILE A 390 -9.46 -0.86 -5.47
CA ILE A 390 -8.37 0.09 -5.29
C ILE A 390 -7.27 -0.66 -4.56
N ASP A 391 -6.09 -0.73 -5.18
CA ASP A 391 -4.95 -1.47 -4.67
C ASP A 391 -5.32 -2.94 -4.37
N ASN A 392 -5.27 -3.36 -3.11
CA ASN A 392 -5.70 -4.68 -2.65
C ASN A 392 -7.04 -4.66 -1.90
N THR A 393 -7.86 -3.63 -2.10
CA THR A 393 -9.10 -3.43 -1.37
C THR A 393 -10.29 -3.37 -2.31
N MET A 394 -11.31 -4.16 -2.00
CA MET A 394 -12.62 -4.10 -2.63
C MET A 394 -13.55 -3.26 -1.76
N ASN A 395 -14.14 -2.22 -2.33
CA ASN A 395 -15.07 -1.32 -1.63
C ASN A 395 -16.47 -1.47 -2.22
N SER A 396 -17.45 -1.67 -1.33
CA SER A 396 -18.87 -1.80 -1.66
C SER A 396 -19.72 -1.23 -0.52
N VAL A 397 -21.03 -1.45 -0.58
CA VAL A 397 -21.97 -1.24 0.53
C VAL A 397 -22.73 -2.52 0.83
N TYR A 398 -23.27 -2.64 2.04
CA TYR A 398 -24.19 -3.72 2.38
C TYR A 398 -25.48 -3.57 1.56
N SER A 399 -25.90 -4.64 0.88
CA SER A 399 -27.05 -4.63 -0.03
C SER A 399 -28.31 -4.01 0.59
N GLY A 400 -28.94 -3.08 -0.13
CA GLY A 400 -30.10 -2.32 0.33
C GLY A 400 -29.79 -1.08 1.18
N THR A 401 -28.53 -0.88 1.60
CA THR A 401 -28.11 0.23 2.46
C THR A 401 -27.04 1.10 1.79
N ASN A 402 -26.58 2.15 2.48
CA ASN A 402 -25.37 2.89 2.12
C ASN A 402 -24.21 2.63 3.09
N VAL A 403 -24.32 1.63 3.96
CA VAL A 403 -23.29 1.29 4.95
C VAL A 403 -22.07 0.71 4.23
N PRO A 404 -20.89 1.34 4.33
CA PRO A 404 -19.69 0.85 3.67
C PRO A 404 -19.27 -0.54 4.13
N VAL A 405 -18.89 -1.37 3.16
CA VAL A 405 -18.26 -2.67 3.36
C VAL A 405 -16.95 -2.69 2.58
N THR A 406 -15.84 -2.90 3.27
CA THR A 406 -14.52 -3.04 2.66
C THR A 406 -14.02 -4.47 2.85
N ILE A 407 -13.39 -5.02 1.81
CA ILE A 407 -12.66 -6.28 1.89
C ILE A 407 -11.21 -6.05 1.51
N GLU A 408 -10.33 -6.20 2.48
CA GLU A 408 -8.89 -6.07 2.29
C GLU A 408 -8.27 -7.43 1.98
N PHE A 409 -7.48 -7.51 0.92
CA PHE A 409 -6.80 -8.73 0.51
C PHE A 409 -5.30 -8.67 0.78
N THR A 410 -4.75 -9.76 1.28
CA THR A 410 -3.31 -10.02 1.29
C THR A 410 -3.04 -11.21 0.38
N LYS A 411 -2.27 -10.96 -0.69
CA LYS A 411 -1.93 -11.95 -1.70
C LYS A 411 -0.62 -12.66 -1.36
N TYR A 412 -0.63 -13.99 -1.42
CA TYR A 412 0.53 -14.83 -1.17
C TYR A 412 0.79 -15.76 -2.35
N SER A 413 2.05 -16.03 -2.64
CA SER A 413 2.44 -17.17 -3.46
C SER A 413 2.14 -18.47 -2.70
N GLY A 414 1.42 -19.41 -3.31
CA GLY A 414 1.09 -20.70 -2.68
C GLY A 414 2.31 -21.57 -2.34
N THR A 415 3.48 -21.24 -2.87
CA THR A 415 4.76 -21.90 -2.55
C THR A 415 5.73 -20.99 -1.81
N GLY A 416 5.35 -19.74 -1.53
CA GLY A 416 6.20 -18.74 -0.89
C GLY A 416 6.39 -18.97 0.61
N GLU A 417 7.51 -18.48 1.15
CA GLU A 417 7.87 -18.64 2.56
C GLU A 417 6.82 -18.02 3.52
N GLU A 418 6.24 -16.87 3.15
CA GLU A 418 5.19 -16.21 3.94
C GLU A 418 3.93 -17.08 4.09
N TRP A 419 3.52 -17.76 3.01
CA TRP A 419 2.38 -18.68 3.06
C TRP A 419 2.70 -19.91 3.90
N GLN A 420 3.89 -20.49 3.73
CA GLN A 420 4.33 -21.63 4.54
C GLN A 420 4.42 -21.28 6.03
N ALA A 421 4.84 -20.05 6.36
CA ALA A 421 4.82 -19.55 7.72
C ALA A 421 3.40 -19.51 8.30
N ILE A 422 2.41 -19.01 7.53
CA ILE A 422 1.00 -19.04 7.95
C ILE A 422 0.54 -20.47 8.20
N LEU A 423 0.77 -21.39 7.25
CA LEU A 423 0.39 -22.80 7.40
C LEU A 423 1.00 -23.45 8.65
N SER A 424 2.24 -23.09 9.01
CA SER A 424 2.91 -23.61 10.21
C SER A 424 2.24 -23.18 11.53
N THR A 425 1.45 -22.11 11.51
CA THR A 425 0.68 -21.64 12.68
C THR A 425 -0.72 -22.27 12.76
N THR A 426 -1.15 -22.98 11.72
CA THR A 426 -2.44 -23.69 11.73
C THR A 426 -2.36 -25.00 12.52
N PRO A 427 -3.50 -25.53 13.02
CA PRO A 427 -3.53 -26.80 13.73
C PRO A 427 -2.89 -27.95 12.92
N PRO A 428 -1.86 -28.63 13.45
CA PRO A 428 -1.15 -29.69 12.71
C PRO A 428 -2.04 -30.85 12.25
N ALA A 429 -3.15 -31.09 12.95
CA ALA A 429 -4.13 -32.13 12.61
C ALA A 429 -4.77 -31.92 11.22
N LEU A 430 -4.85 -30.67 10.73
CA LEU A 430 -5.38 -30.38 9.39
C LEU A 430 -4.38 -30.65 8.27
N LYS A 431 -3.09 -30.80 8.58
CA LYS A 431 -2.03 -31.08 7.61
C LYS A 431 -2.06 -30.18 6.36
N LEU A 432 -2.40 -28.91 6.52
CA LEU A 432 -2.61 -28.00 5.38
C LEU A 432 -1.33 -27.76 4.56
N ALA A 433 -0.15 -27.94 5.15
CA ALA A 433 1.14 -27.87 4.47
C ALA A 433 1.42 -29.07 3.54
N GLU A 434 0.64 -30.15 3.61
CA GLU A 434 0.76 -31.30 2.69
C GLU A 434 0.01 -31.06 1.36
N LEU A 435 -0.79 -29.99 1.28
CA LEU A 435 -1.49 -29.61 0.06
C LEU A 435 -0.57 -28.87 -0.92
N ASN A 436 -0.69 -29.22 -2.20
CA ASN A 436 -0.18 -28.38 -3.29
C ASN A 436 -1.20 -27.27 -3.56
N TRP A 437 -0.99 -26.13 -2.88
CA TRP A 437 -1.81 -24.92 -3.00
C TRP A 437 -1.74 -24.33 -4.42
N PRO A 438 -2.80 -23.62 -4.88
CA PRO A 438 -2.78 -22.86 -6.11
C PRO A 438 -1.64 -21.84 -6.13
N SER A 439 -1.28 -21.38 -7.33
CA SER A 439 -0.20 -20.42 -7.54
C SER A 439 -0.33 -19.18 -6.66
N GLN A 440 -1.55 -18.69 -6.46
CA GLN A 440 -1.88 -17.57 -5.58
C GLN A 440 -2.94 -17.98 -4.53
N VAL A 441 -2.76 -17.47 -3.32
CA VAL A 441 -3.72 -17.59 -2.21
C VAL A 441 -4.00 -16.20 -1.67
N TYR A 442 -5.27 -15.87 -1.50
CA TYR A 442 -5.70 -14.54 -1.04
C TYR A 442 -6.31 -14.67 0.35
N ARG A 443 -5.64 -14.12 1.34
CA ARG A 443 -6.26 -13.90 2.65
C ARG A 443 -7.11 -12.65 2.58
N TYR A 444 -8.29 -12.66 3.18
CA TYR A 444 -9.15 -11.48 3.20
C TYR A 444 -9.64 -11.14 4.60
N ARG A 445 -9.97 -9.86 4.81
CA ARG A 445 -10.65 -9.34 6.00
C ARG A 445 -11.79 -8.45 5.56
N ILE A 446 -12.96 -8.64 6.16
CA ILE A 446 -14.18 -7.89 5.83
C ILE A 446 -14.47 -6.93 6.95
N HIS A 447 -14.63 -5.65 6.62
CA HIS A 447 -15.00 -4.60 7.56
C HIS A 447 -16.29 -3.91 7.11
N GLN A 448 -17.32 -4.01 7.93
CA GLN A 448 -18.57 -3.27 7.80
C GLN A 448 -18.55 -2.08 8.76
N ALA A 449 -18.78 -0.87 8.26
CA ALA A 449 -18.59 0.35 9.05
C ALA A 449 -19.59 0.53 10.19
N GLU A 450 -20.85 0.13 10.01
CA GLU A 450 -21.96 0.39 10.95
C GLU A 450 -22.89 -0.81 11.07
N ASP A 451 -23.79 -0.80 12.07
CA ASP A 451 -24.84 -1.83 12.20
C ASP A 451 -25.85 -1.73 11.03
N VAL A 452 -26.22 -2.88 10.48
CA VAL A 452 -27.25 -3.00 9.44
C VAL A 452 -28.42 -3.80 9.98
N MET A 453 -29.63 -3.28 9.79
CA MET A 453 -30.87 -3.93 10.20
C MET A 453 -31.64 -4.40 8.98
N CYS A 454 -31.97 -5.68 8.92
CA CYS A 454 -32.74 -6.28 7.84
C CYS A 454 -33.93 -7.09 8.36
N ARG A 455 -34.88 -7.40 7.50
CA ARG A 455 -36.00 -8.31 7.76
C ARG A 455 -36.43 -9.00 6.47
N THR A 456 -37.20 -10.07 6.59
CA THR A 456 -37.93 -10.63 5.46
C THR A 456 -39.04 -9.67 5.01
N GLU A 457 -39.36 -9.60 3.72
CA GLU A 457 -40.48 -8.78 3.21
C GLU A 457 -41.84 -9.30 3.72
N GLU A 458 -41.95 -10.62 3.91
CA GLU A 458 -43.09 -11.25 4.58
C GLU A 458 -42.73 -11.54 6.04
N PHE A 459 -43.38 -10.84 6.97
CA PHE A 459 -43.13 -10.97 8.41
C PHE A 459 -44.42 -10.86 9.21
N ASP A 460 -44.43 -11.52 10.36
CA ASP A 460 -45.52 -11.43 11.33
C ASP A 460 -45.33 -10.23 12.26
N THR A 461 -46.40 -9.48 12.50
CA THR A 461 -46.46 -8.38 13.46
C THR A 461 -47.18 -8.78 14.73
N LYS A 462 -46.68 -8.36 15.88
CA LYS A 462 -47.29 -8.51 17.20
C LYS A 462 -47.60 -7.12 17.76
N GLU A 463 -48.69 -7.00 18.52
CA GLU A 463 -49.07 -5.70 19.12
C GLU A 463 -48.24 -5.39 20.38
N MET A 464 -47.79 -4.14 20.50
CA MET A 464 -47.20 -3.61 21.72
C MET A 464 -48.18 -3.70 22.91
N PRO A 465 -47.69 -3.95 24.14
CA PRO A 465 -48.53 -3.90 25.33
C PRO A 465 -49.19 -2.52 25.52
N LEU A 466 -50.27 -2.48 26.32
CA LEU A 466 -51.15 -1.31 26.45
C LEU A 466 -50.47 -0.01 26.89
N HIS A 467 -49.30 -0.07 27.53
CA HIS A 467 -48.55 1.12 27.94
C HIS A 467 -47.85 1.83 26.78
N GLN A 468 -47.64 1.16 25.63
CA GLN A 468 -47.10 1.74 24.38
C GLN A 468 -45.78 2.51 24.59
N ASP A 469 -44.96 2.05 25.53
CA ASP A 469 -43.68 2.65 25.91
C ASP A 469 -42.66 1.52 26.07
N PRO A 470 -41.63 1.44 25.20
CA PRO A 470 -40.58 0.43 25.29
C PRO A 470 -39.94 0.36 26.69
N GLN A 471 -39.74 1.50 27.35
CA GLN A 471 -39.08 1.58 28.66
C GLN A 471 -39.93 1.00 29.80
N GLN A 472 -41.21 0.73 29.54
CA GLN A 472 -42.13 0.11 30.51
C GLN A 472 -42.34 -1.38 30.26
N LEU A 473 -41.69 -1.97 29.25
CA LEU A 473 -41.76 -3.41 29.00
C LEU A 473 -41.24 -4.19 30.21
N THR A 474 -41.99 -5.21 30.63
CA THR A 474 -41.55 -6.15 31.66
C THR A 474 -41.03 -7.44 31.04
N THR A 475 -40.28 -8.22 31.80
CA THR A 475 -39.82 -9.55 31.38
C THR A 475 -40.99 -10.48 31.06
N ALA A 476 -42.12 -10.35 31.78
CA ALA A 476 -43.35 -11.06 31.43
C ALA A 476 -43.92 -10.66 30.06
N ASP A 477 -43.84 -9.38 29.67
CA ASP A 477 -44.26 -8.93 28.33
C ASP A 477 -43.39 -9.53 27.24
N VAL A 478 -42.06 -9.50 27.42
CA VAL A 478 -41.10 -10.10 26.47
C VAL A 478 -41.29 -11.61 26.38
N ALA A 479 -41.49 -12.31 27.50
CA ALA A 479 -41.74 -13.75 27.50
C ALA A 479 -43.02 -14.13 26.75
N ARG A 480 -44.10 -13.36 26.94
CA ARG A 480 -45.37 -13.54 26.23
C ARG A 480 -45.24 -13.26 24.74
N LEU A 481 -44.40 -12.28 24.36
CA LEU A 481 -44.11 -11.93 22.98
C LEU A 481 -43.34 -13.05 22.27
N SER A 482 -42.22 -13.49 22.85
CA SER A 482 -41.27 -14.40 22.20
C SER A 482 -41.73 -15.87 22.26
N TRP A 483 -42.40 -16.27 23.34
CA TRP A 483 -42.83 -17.66 23.54
C TRP A 483 -44.30 -17.77 23.99
N PRO A 484 -45.27 -17.32 23.17
CA PRO A 484 -46.69 -17.27 23.54
C PRO A 484 -47.29 -18.64 23.87
N SER A 485 -46.76 -19.73 23.31
CA SER A 485 -47.22 -21.10 23.55
C SER A 485 -46.69 -21.72 24.86
N LEU A 486 -45.61 -21.16 25.42
CA LEU A 486 -44.98 -21.63 26.65
C LEU A 486 -45.37 -20.77 27.87
N TYR A 487 -45.74 -19.51 27.62
CA TYR A 487 -46.16 -18.59 28.66
C TYR A 487 -47.60 -18.89 29.16
N PRO A 488 -47.89 -18.84 30.47
CA PRO A 488 -46.96 -18.58 31.59
C PRO A 488 -46.38 -19.85 32.23
N ASP A 489 -46.94 -21.02 31.92
CA ASP A 489 -46.76 -22.22 32.74
C ASP A 489 -45.36 -22.86 32.59
N GLU A 490 -44.74 -22.78 31.41
CA GLU A 490 -43.44 -23.40 31.11
C GLU A 490 -42.25 -22.43 31.23
N LEU A 491 -42.50 -21.17 31.60
CA LEU A 491 -41.46 -20.15 31.76
C LEU A 491 -41.33 -19.71 33.22
N VAL A 492 -40.11 -19.39 33.64
CA VAL A 492 -39.82 -18.70 34.90
C VAL A 492 -39.40 -17.28 34.56
N ILE A 493 -40.08 -16.30 35.16
CA ILE A 493 -39.84 -14.87 34.93
C ILE A 493 -39.05 -14.31 36.11
N ASP A 494 -37.88 -13.73 35.80
CA ASP A 494 -37.07 -12.96 36.72
C ASP A 494 -37.05 -11.50 36.24
N GLU A 495 -37.92 -10.68 36.83
CA GLU A 495 -38.05 -9.26 36.50
C GLU A 495 -36.84 -8.43 36.97
N GLU A 496 -36.13 -8.84 38.03
CA GLU A 496 -35.00 -8.09 38.58
C GLU A 496 -33.78 -8.15 37.67
N ASN A 497 -33.54 -9.31 37.06
CA ASN A 497 -32.37 -9.55 36.21
C ASN A 497 -32.71 -9.58 34.71
N GLN A 498 -33.95 -9.26 34.32
CA GLN A 498 -34.42 -9.34 32.93
C GLN A 498 -34.22 -10.74 32.30
N ARG A 499 -34.56 -11.79 33.05
CA ARG A 499 -34.29 -13.18 32.65
C ARG A 499 -35.53 -14.04 32.52
N ILE A 500 -35.50 -14.92 31.52
CA ILE A 500 -36.56 -15.87 31.20
C ILE A 500 -35.92 -17.26 31.15
N THR A 501 -36.34 -18.16 32.03
CA THR A 501 -35.87 -19.57 32.01
C THR A 501 -36.97 -20.48 31.50
N ASN A 502 -36.65 -21.26 30.47
CA ASN A 502 -37.53 -22.32 29.95
C ASN A 502 -37.40 -23.57 30.85
N LYS A 503 -38.49 -23.99 31.47
CA LYS A 503 -38.48 -25.14 32.41
C LYS A 503 -38.23 -26.48 31.73
N MET A 504 -38.53 -26.59 30.43
CA MET A 504 -38.39 -27.83 29.68
C MET A 504 -36.96 -28.07 29.21
N THR A 505 -36.28 -27.00 28.78
CA THR A 505 -34.90 -27.07 28.25
C THR A 505 -33.85 -26.66 29.28
N GLU A 506 -34.26 -26.05 30.38
CA GLU A 506 -33.41 -25.39 31.38
C GLU A 506 -32.58 -24.20 30.83
N ALA A 507 -32.82 -23.82 29.56
CA ALA A 507 -32.18 -22.67 28.93
C ALA A 507 -32.67 -21.37 29.57
N THR A 508 -31.74 -20.45 29.82
CA THR A 508 -32.04 -19.12 30.37
C THR A 508 -31.67 -18.06 29.37
N PHE A 509 -32.56 -17.11 29.13
CA PHE A 509 -32.37 -16.00 28.22
C PHE A 509 -32.35 -14.69 29.01
N GLU A 510 -31.49 -13.76 28.60
CA GLU A 510 -31.45 -12.38 29.09
C GLU A 510 -31.95 -11.46 27.98
N TRP A 511 -32.74 -10.45 28.33
CA TRP A 511 -33.21 -9.47 27.36
C TRP A 511 -32.81 -8.05 27.75
N SER A 512 -32.65 -7.19 26.75
CA SER A 512 -32.33 -5.77 26.91
C SER A 512 -32.98 -4.93 25.80
N LEU A 513 -32.96 -3.61 25.96
CA LEU A 513 -33.31 -2.67 24.89
C LEU A 513 -32.03 -2.10 24.28
N ILE A 514 -31.94 -2.15 22.96
CA ILE A 514 -30.87 -1.52 22.18
C ILE A 514 -31.45 -0.55 21.16
N ASP A 515 -30.62 0.38 20.68
CA ASP A 515 -31.01 1.30 19.60
C ASP A 515 -30.84 0.63 18.23
N SER A 516 -31.79 0.87 17.33
CA SER A 516 -31.75 0.41 15.94
C SER A 516 -31.10 1.45 15.02
N PRO A 517 -30.65 1.03 13.81
CA PRO A 517 -30.31 1.95 12.73
C PRO A 517 -31.44 2.89 12.26
N SER A 518 -32.69 2.66 12.71
CA SER A 518 -33.85 3.53 12.44
C SER A 518 -34.19 4.48 13.60
N ASP A 519 -33.32 4.58 14.61
CA ASP A 519 -33.53 5.32 15.88
C ASP A 519 -34.73 4.80 16.71
N GLN A 520 -35.12 3.54 16.49
CA GLN A 520 -36.20 2.87 17.22
C GLN A 520 -35.63 1.85 18.19
N SER A 521 -36.40 1.49 19.23
CA SER A 521 -35.96 0.50 20.21
C SER A 521 -36.09 -0.92 19.66
N ILE A 522 -35.10 -1.75 19.93
CA ILE A 522 -35.10 -3.20 19.67
C ILE A 522 -35.11 -3.94 20.99
N ILE A 523 -35.97 -4.95 21.11
CA ILE A 523 -35.90 -5.97 22.15
C ILE A 523 -34.85 -6.98 21.70
N HIS A 524 -33.71 -7.00 22.40
CA HIS A 524 -32.58 -7.88 22.12
C HIS A 524 -32.57 -9.03 23.12
N ILE A 525 -32.66 -10.27 22.65
CA ILE A 525 -32.77 -11.47 23.50
C ILE A 525 -31.61 -12.42 23.19
N VAL A 526 -30.86 -12.82 24.21
CA VAL A 526 -29.68 -13.70 24.09
C VAL A 526 -29.74 -14.83 25.11
N GLU A 527 -29.40 -16.04 24.70
CA GLU A 527 -29.25 -17.17 25.62
C GLU A 527 -28.00 -17.01 26.50
N ILE A 528 -28.15 -17.21 27.81
CA ILE A 528 -27.05 -17.27 28.76
C ILE A 528 -26.45 -18.67 28.71
N VAL A 529 -25.26 -18.76 28.11
CA VAL A 529 -24.48 -20.00 28.03
C VAL A 529 -23.14 -19.85 28.76
N GLU A 530 -22.38 -20.94 28.88
CA GLU A 530 -21.03 -20.87 29.45
C GLU A 530 -20.15 -19.91 28.61
N PRO A 531 -19.17 -19.20 29.23
CA PRO A 531 -18.38 -18.18 28.53
C PRO A 531 -17.71 -18.66 27.24
N GLN A 532 -17.32 -19.93 27.15
CA GLN A 532 -16.73 -20.49 25.93
C GLN A 532 -17.72 -20.60 24.75
N PHE A 533 -19.02 -20.62 25.04
CA PHE A 533 -20.09 -20.74 24.04
C PHE A 533 -20.80 -19.41 23.74
N ALA A 534 -20.55 -18.36 24.53
CA ALA A 534 -21.23 -17.07 24.40
C ALA A 534 -21.16 -16.49 22.98
N ASN A 535 -20.10 -16.83 22.24
CA ASN A 535 -19.84 -16.39 20.89
C ASN A 535 -20.67 -17.10 19.80
N PHE A 536 -21.30 -18.23 20.13
CA PHE A 536 -22.13 -19.01 19.20
C PHE A 536 -23.62 -18.76 19.41
N VAL A 537 -23.99 -17.94 20.39
CA VAL A 537 -25.38 -17.61 20.67
C VAL A 537 -25.84 -16.58 19.66
N LEU A 538 -26.86 -16.94 18.88
CA LEU A 538 -27.57 -15.99 18.04
C LEU A 538 -28.57 -15.22 18.90
N ALA A 539 -28.60 -13.91 18.69
CA ALA A 539 -29.64 -13.08 19.29
C ALA A 539 -30.94 -13.22 18.50
N THR A 540 -32.05 -13.04 19.21
CA THR A 540 -33.35 -12.78 18.60
C THR A 540 -33.71 -11.32 18.84
N ASP A 541 -33.90 -10.56 17.76
CA ASP A 541 -34.12 -9.12 17.81
C ASP A 541 -35.54 -8.77 17.31
N TYR A 542 -36.26 -7.96 18.07
CA TYR A 542 -37.58 -7.46 17.68
C TYR A 542 -37.58 -5.93 17.65
N LEU A 543 -37.86 -5.34 16.48
CA LEU A 543 -38.02 -3.89 16.32
C LEU A 543 -39.39 -3.45 16.83
N ILE A 544 -39.42 -2.36 17.60
CA ILE A 544 -40.66 -1.72 18.04
C ILE A 544 -40.93 -0.51 17.13
N ASP A 545 -41.93 -0.61 16.27
CA ASP A 545 -42.38 0.45 15.36
C ASP A 545 -43.79 0.93 15.71
N GLY A 546 -43.85 1.93 16.59
CA GLY A 546 -45.12 2.46 17.09
C GLY A 546 -45.87 1.41 17.91
N ALA A 547 -46.99 0.91 17.38
CA ALA A 547 -47.80 -0.11 18.04
C ALA A 547 -47.43 -1.54 17.63
N ASP A 548 -46.57 -1.70 16.61
CA ASP A 548 -46.22 -2.98 16.02
C ASP A 548 -44.83 -3.43 16.48
N ILE A 549 -44.67 -4.73 16.67
CA ILE A 549 -43.41 -5.40 16.98
C ILE A 549 -43.19 -6.52 15.97
N PHE A 550 -42.02 -6.59 15.35
CA PHE A 550 -41.68 -7.66 14.41
C PHE A 550 -40.20 -8.00 14.47
N GLU A 551 -39.86 -9.20 14.02
CA GLU A 551 -38.49 -9.71 14.04
C GLU A 551 -37.61 -8.99 13.02
N VAL A 552 -36.38 -8.71 13.41
CA VAL A 552 -35.35 -8.13 12.55
C VAL A 552 -34.04 -8.86 12.77
N MET A 553 -33.14 -8.78 11.80
CA MET A 553 -31.76 -9.25 11.89
C MET A 553 -30.84 -8.06 12.03
N ILE A 554 -30.03 -8.04 13.09
CA ILE A 554 -29.00 -7.02 13.31
C ILE A 554 -27.64 -7.56 12.92
N ASN A 555 -27.18 -7.15 11.73
CA ASN A 555 -25.83 -7.38 11.25
C ASN A 555 -24.92 -6.32 11.84
N LYS A 556 -24.24 -6.65 12.94
CA LYS A 556 -23.37 -5.71 13.64
C LYS A 556 -22.21 -5.22 12.76
N GLY A 557 -21.90 -3.93 12.91
CA GLY A 557 -20.69 -3.33 12.37
C GLY A 557 -19.46 -4.08 12.85
N SER A 558 -18.47 -4.19 11.97
CA SER A 558 -17.23 -4.87 12.26
C SER A 558 -16.35 -3.97 13.12
N SER A 559 -16.30 -4.19 14.43
CA SER A 559 -15.20 -3.64 15.21
C SER A 559 -13.87 -4.29 14.80
N GLU A 560 -12.73 -3.60 14.99
CA GLU A 560 -11.38 -4.15 14.79
C GLU A 560 -11.13 -5.47 15.57
N TYR A 561 -11.96 -5.75 16.59
CA TYR A 561 -11.93 -6.95 17.41
C TYR A 561 -13.06 -7.94 17.14
N SER A 562 -13.88 -7.73 16.09
CA SER A 562 -14.91 -8.70 15.72
C SER A 562 -14.26 -10.04 15.38
N GLN A 563 -14.82 -11.13 15.90
CA GLN A 563 -14.18 -12.46 15.89
C GLN A 563 -13.87 -12.99 14.48
N ARG A 564 -14.62 -12.53 13.46
CA ARG A 564 -14.34 -12.79 12.05
C ARG A 564 -12.97 -12.28 11.60
N HIS A 565 -12.44 -11.20 12.19
CA HIS A 565 -11.09 -10.69 11.89
C HIS A 565 -9.98 -11.61 12.40
N GLN A 566 -10.29 -12.49 13.35
CA GLN A 566 -9.35 -13.46 13.92
C GLN A 566 -9.30 -14.77 13.13
N HIS A 567 -10.21 -14.95 12.16
CA HIS A 567 -10.18 -16.12 11.29
C HIS A 567 -9.00 -16.05 10.33
N LEU A 568 -8.47 -17.22 9.98
CA LEU A 568 -7.78 -17.39 8.72
C LEU A 568 -8.85 -17.59 7.64
N SER A 569 -9.26 -16.48 7.04
CA SER A 569 -10.20 -16.44 5.92
C SER A 569 -9.43 -16.29 4.62
N ILE A 570 -9.53 -17.32 3.77
CA ILE A 570 -8.81 -17.37 2.51
C ILE A 570 -9.72 -17.73 1.34
N THR A 571 -9.35 -17.24 0.17
CA THR A 571 -9.91 -17.63 -1.12
C THR A 571 -8.77 -17.86 -2.11
N TYR A 572 -9.04 -18.58 -3.19
CA TYR A 572 -8.04 -19.05 -4.14
C TYR A 572 -8.70 -19.46 -5.45
N ASP A 573 -7.91 -19.68 -6.50
CA ASP A 573 -8.39 -20.35 -7.71
C ASP A 573 -8.59 -21.84 -7.41
N GLY A 574 -9.83 -22.24 -7.17
CA GLY A 574 -10.18 -23.61 -6.85
C GLY A 574 -10.16 -24.58 -8.04
N GLU A 575 -10.20 -24.05 -9.26
CA GLU A 575 -10.16 -24.84 -10.49
C GLU A 575 -8.73 -25.10 -10.95
N GLU A 576 -7.74 -24.35 -10.44
CA GLU A 576 -6.32 -24.57 -10.68
C GLU A 576 -5.92 -26.02 -10.33
N ASP A 577 -5.65 -26.80 -11.39
CA ASP A 577 -5.40 -28.25 -11.34
C ASP A 577 -6.51 -29.09 -10.63
N GLY A 578 -7.70 -28.52 -10.41
CA GLY A 578 -8.79 -29.14 -9.63
C GLY A 578 -8.58 -29.09 -8.11
N PHE A 579 -8.02 -27.99 -7.58
CA PHE A 579 -7.68 -27.84 -6.17
C PHE A 579 -8.87 -28.00 -5.21
N ASN A 580 -10.05 -27.47 -5.53
CA ASN A 580 -11.27 -27.60 -4.73
C ASN A 580 -11.54 -29.05 -4.30
N GLN A 581 -11.52 -29.96 -5.27
CA GLN A 581 -11.78 -31.38 -5.04
C GLN A 581 -10.63 -32.06 -4.27
N ARG A 582 -9.39 -31.62 -4.45
CA ARG A 582 -8.25 -32.12 -3.67
C ARG A 582 -8.35 -31.70 -2.21
N PHE A 583 -8.69 -30.43 -1.96
CA PHE A 583 -8.80 -29.89 -0.61
C PHE A 583 -9.96 -30.56 0.15
N TYR A 584 -11.13 -30.71 -0.47
CA TYR A 584 -12.23 -31.49 0.09
C TYR A 584 -11.79 -32.91 0.47
N LYS A 585 -11.17 -33.64 -0.46
CA LYS A 585 -10.72 -35.03 -0.21
C LYS A 585 -9.68 -35.14 0.89
N HIS A 586 -8.80 -34.14 1.00
CA HIS A 586 -7.80 -34.06 2.06
C HIS A 586 -8.45 -33.97 3.44
N LEU A 587 -9.38 -33.03 3.64
CA LEU A 587 -10.12 -32.90 4.90
C LEU A 587 -11.01 -34.11 5.19
N GLU A 588 -11.66 -34.65 4.16
CA GLU A 588 -12.49 -35.85 4.29
C GLU A 588 -11.66 -37.07 4.74
N ALA A 589 -10.45 -37.25 4.19
CA ALA A 589 -9.53 -38.31 4.57
C ALA A 589 -9.10 -38.17 6.04
N ILE A 590 -8.76 -36.95 6.48
CA ILE A 590 -8.39 -36.66 7.87
C ILE A 590 -9.54 -37.02 8.82
N VAL A 591 -10.77 -36.59 8.51
CA VAL A 591 -11.96 -36.91 9.34
C VAL A 591 -12.24 -38.42 9.38
N LYS A 592 -11.95 -39.15 8.29
CA LYS A 592 -12.05 -40.62 8.24
C LYS A 592 -10.85 -41.34 8.88
N GLY A 593 -9.84 -40.63 9.37
CA GLY A 593 -8.63 -41.18 9.98
C GLY A 593 -7.70 -41.89 8.99
N GLN A 594 -7.65 -41.43 7.75
CA GLN A 594 -6.88 -42.02 6.64
C GLN A 594 -5.51 -41.37 6.41
#